data_AF-A0A9W9LM85-F1
#
_entry.id   AF-A0A9W9LM85-F1
#
_cell.length_a   1.000
_cell.length_b   1.000
_cell.length_c   1.000
_cell.angle_alpha   90.00
_cell.angle_beta   90.00
_cell.angle_gamma   90.00
#
_symmetry.space_group_name_H-M   'P 1'
#
loop_
_entity.id
_entity.type
_entity.pdbx_description
1 polymer ?
#
loop_
_entity_poly.entity_id
_entity_poly.type
_entity_poly.pdbx_seq_one_letter_code
_entity_poly.pdbx_strand_id
1 'polypeptide(L)'
;MPLIQLQPHPFTSIPAHPSFPTDLSRPELHQFIHTALHEALELLHSIPSTFVADPKLRSSPPSQAKVKLLRGWRNPSEPSTKPTNPKDKTKSEFWACRQTEHVDASAEGTASWREFEDGLKSEHAEHEMEYTRSVSAVERLLEWAPQDVGEVEVDGIRFRDVNMEVNLITHTFQPSALIAPRSFISLTISAAHDDLPPQPPQTQGEHPPPRKGFLIVQIPLHQTSSSTPQALQQKISSSVPKRTIFANYVSVEHVTLLPPSSYSSSSSAQAQDFSGKPKSRVEWTMATTADPGGSIPKWVQRNFTLGGMPRAVVADVGFFIGWTMRRRGST
;
A
#
# COMPACT_ATOMS: atom_id res chain seq x y z
N MET A 1 -13.80 -13.24 -7.91
CA MET A 1 -12.35 -13.29 -8.21
C MET A 1 -11.65 -12.52 -7.12
N PRO A 2 -10.46 -12.95 -6.66
CA PRO A 2 -9.72 -12.22 -5.64
C PRO A 2 -9.36 -10.83 -6.16
N LEU A 3 -9.60 -9.80 -5.36
CA LEU A 3 -9.28 -8.41 -5.71
C LEU A 3 -7.78 -8.12 -5.55
N ILE A 4 -7.17 -8.64 -4.49
CA ILE A 4 -5.75 -8.39 -4.15
C ILE A 4 -4.85 -9.42 -4.85
N GLN A 5 -4.59 -9.14 -6.12
CA GLN A 5 -3.73 -9.94 -6.99
C GLN A 5 -3.01 -9.05 -8.01
N LEU A 6 -1.93 -9.57 -8.59
CA LEU A 6 -1.12 -8.85 -9.58
C LEU A 6 -1.80 -8.74 -10.95
N GLN A 7 -2.62 -9.74 -11.30
CA GLN A 7 -3.38 -9.71 -12.55
C GLN A 7 -4.35 -8.52 -12.50
N PRO A 8 -4.24 -7.53 -13.42
CA PRO A 8 -5.10 -6.38 -13.40
C PRO A 8 -6.55 -6.78 -13.69
N HIS A 9 -7.48 -6.00 -13.15
CA HIS A 9 -8.91 -6.18 -13.35
C HIS A 9 -9.46 -5.26 -14.44
N PRO A 10 -10.49 -5.68 -15.20
CA PRO A 10 -11.12 -4.81 -16.18
C PRO A 10 -11.96 -3.72 -15.50
N PHE A 11 -12.15 -2.57 -16.16
CA PHE A 11 -13.03 -1.51 -15.66
C PHE A 11 -14.51 -1.92 -15.48
N THR A 12 -14.95 -3.05 -16.04
CA THR A 12 -16.29 -3.61 -15.80
C THR A 12 -16.41 -4.31 -14.44
N SER A 13 -15.28 -4.66 -13.82
CA SER A 13 -15.25 -5.35 -12.52
C SER A 13 -15.36 -4.41 -11.31
N ILE A 14 -15.31 -3.09 -11.51
CA ILE A 14 -15.43 -2.12 -10.43
C ILE A 14 -16.87 -1.57 -10.35
N PRO A 15 -17.29 -1.06 -9.18
CA PRO A 15 -18.64 -0.55 -8.96
C PRO A 15 -19.11 0.47 -9.98
N ALA A 16 -20.43 0.65 -10.05
CA ALA A 16 -21.03 1.71 -10.86
C ALA A 16 -20.51 3.09 -10.44
N HIS A 17 -20.38 3.98 -11.41
CA HIS A 17 -19.92 5.35 -11.22
C HIS A 17 -20.65 6.25 -12.23
N PRO A 18 -20.98 7.52 -11.90
CA PRO A 18 -21.69 8.42 -12.81
C PRO A 18 -21.02 8.62 -14.18
N SER A 19 -19.69 8.50 -14.24
CA SER A 19 -18.91 8.55 -15.49
C SER A 19 -19.00 7.29 -16.37
N PHE A 20 -19.70 6.25 -15.91
CA PHE A 20 -19.90 5.01 -16.65
C PHE A 20 -21.31 4.93 -17.24
N PRO A 21 -21.47 4.24 -18.38
CA PRO A 21 -22.80 3.79 -18.79
C PRO A 21 -23.43 2.94 -17.69
N THR A 22 -24.75 3.09 -17.51
CA THR A 22 -25.51 2.25 -16.59
C THR A 22 -25.38 0.79 -17.00
N ASP A 23 -24.85 -0.03 -16.08
CA ASP A 23 -24.64 -1.46 -16.28
C ASP A 23 -24.96 -2.18 -14.96
N LEU A 24 -26.04 -2.95 -14.97
CA LEU A 24 -26.54 -3.68 -13.80
C LEU A 24 -25.68 -4.90 -13.45
N SER A 25 -24.69 -5.27 -14.28
CA SER A 25 -23.77 -6.38 -14.01
C SER A 25 -22.58 -5.96 -13.14
N ARG A 26 -22.40 -4.67 -12.88
CA ARG A 26 -21.34 -4.13 -12.01
C ARG A 26 -21.59 -4.53 -10.56
N PRO A 27 -20.52 -4.74 -9.76
CA PRO A 27 -20.68 -5.05 -8.35
C PRO A 27 -21.27 -3.87 -7.57
N GLU A 28 -21.94 -4.18 -6.48
CA GLU A 28 -22.38 -3.19 -5.49
C GLU A 28 -21.16 -2.59 -4.78
N LEU A 29 -21.21 -1.29 -4.50
CA LEU A 29 -20.08 -0.49 -4.00
C LEU A 29 -19.60 -0.97 -2.62
N HIS A 30 -20.50 -1.11 -1.66
CA HIS A 30 -20.16 -1.52 -0.29
C HIS A 30 -19.62 -2.95 -0.25
N GLN A 31 -20.22 -3.87 -1.02
CA GLN A 31 -19.76 -5.24 -1.14
C GLN A 31 -18.37 -5.32 -1.77
N PHE A 32 -18.06 -4.48 -2.76
CA PHE A 32 -16.74 -4.40 -3.37
C PHE A 32 -15.69 -3.93 -2.36
N ILE A 33 -15.99 -2.84 -1.62
CA ILE A 33 -15.09 -2.29 -0.60
C ILE A 33 -14.90 -3.29 0.55
N HIS A 34 -15.99 -3.91 1.04
CA HIS A 34 -15.93 -4.96 2.05
C HIS A 34 -14.98 -6.08 1.60
N THR A 35 -15.12 -6.56 0.36
CA THR A 35 -14.28 -7.63 -0.17
C THR A 35 -12.81 -7.21 -0.23
N ALA A 36 -12.51 -5.99 -0.69
CA ALA A 36 -11.15 -5.47 -0.77
C ALA A 36 -10.50 -5.34 0.62
N LEU A 37 -11.23 -4.79 1.59
CA LEU A 37 -10.74 -4.65 2.97
C LEU A 37 -10.57 -6.01 3.66
N HIS A 38 -11.50 -6.96 3.45
CA HIS A 38 -11.40 -8.32 3.97
C HIS A 38 -10.13 -9.02 3.46
N GLU A 39 -9.93 -9.02 2.13
CA GLU A 39 -8.73 -9.63 1.54
C GLU A 39 -7.43 -8.93 2.00
N ALA A 40 -7.48 -7.63 2.29
CA ALA A 40 -6.35 -6.86 2.79
C ALA A 40 -5.99 -7.30 4.22
N LEU A 41 -7.00 -7.44 5.07
CA LEU A 41 -6.86 -7.96 6.43
C LEU A 41 -6.34 -9.41 6.42
N GLU A 42 -6.86 -10.27 5.56
CA GLU A 42 -6.34 -11.64 5.39
C GLU A 42 -4.84 -11.64 5.04
N LEU A 43 -4.42 -10.78 4.09
CA LEU A 43 -3.01 -10.64 3.74
C LEU A 43 -2.17 -10.19 4.93
N LEU A 44 -2.63 -9.16 5.67
CA LEU A 44 -1.92 -8.62 6.82
C LEU A 44 -1.81 -9.65 7.96
N HIS A 45 -2.89 -10.35 8.28
CA HIS A 45 -2.91 -11.41 9.30
C HIS A 45 -2.02 -12.61 8.94
N SER A 46 -1.80 -12.85 7.65
CA SER A 46 -0.86 -13.89 7.18
C SER A 46 0.61 -13.51 7.38
N ILE A 47 0.93 -12.26 7.69
CA ILE A 47 2.30 -11.81 7.96
C ILE A 47 2.61 -12.02 9.46
N PRO A 48 3.74 -12.65 9.82
CA PRO A 48 4.82 -13.13 8.96
C PRO A 48 4.69 -14.60 8.56
N SER A 49 3.61 -15.31 8.92
CA SER A 49 3.48 -16.77 8.77
C SER A 49 3.61 -17.26 7.33
N THR A 50 3.23 -16.47 6.33
CA THR A 50 3.35 -16.78 4.88
C THR A 50 4.62 -16.18 4.23
N PHE A 51 5.35 -15.33 4.96
CA PHE A 51 6.55 -14.65 4.48
C PHE A 51 7.83 -15.21 5.12
N VAL A 52 8.98 -14.89 4.53
CA VAL A 52 10.30 -15.15 5.08
C VAL A 52 10.98 -13.80 5.32
N ALA A 53 11.33 -13.52 6.57
CA ALA A 53 12.03 -12.30 6.94
C ALA A 53 13.50 -12.35 6.46
N ASP A 54 13.97 -11.24 5.89
CA ASP A 54 15.38 -11.02 5.64
C ASP A 54 16.08 -10.88 7.01
N PRO A 55 17.15 -11.65 7.29
CA PRO A 55 17.83 -11.60 8.58
C PRO A 55 18.47 -10.23 8.86
N LYS A 56 18.72 -9.43 7.82
CA LYS A 56 19.33 -8.09 7.95
C LYS A 56 18.27 -7.01 7.89
N LEU A 57 18.20 -6.23 8.98
CA LEU A 57 17.50 -4.95 8.97
C LEU A 57 18.16 -3.98 7.98
N ARG A 58 17.34 -3.23 7.26
CA ARG A 58 17.79 -2.28 6.24
C ARG A 58 17.65 -0.85 6.75
N SER A 59 18.54 0.03 6.30
CA SER A 59 18.45 1.47 6.55
C SER A 59 17.77 2.14 5.37
N SER A 60 17.00 3.19 5.63
CA SER A 60 16.37 4.03 4.62
C SER A 60 16.49 5.51 5.01
N PRO A 61 17.71 6.09 4.90
CA PRO A 61 17.92 7.48 5.32
C PRO A 61 17.01 8.44 4.53
N PRO A 62 16.53 9.53 5.14
CA PRO A 62 16.86 10.02 6.49
C PRO A 62 16.10 9.35 7.65
N SER A 63 15.27 8.33 7.42
CA SER A 63 14.56 7.63 8.50
C SER A 63 15.53 7.00 9.50
N GLN A 64 15.26 7.21 10.80
CA GLN A 64 15.94 6.51 11.90
C GLN A 64 15.41 5.09 12.08
N ALA A 65 14.16 4.82 11.68
CA ALA A 65 13.56 3.50 11.76
C ALA A 65 14.30 2.50 10.86
N LYS A 66 14.55 1.30 11.39
CA LYS A 66 15.08 0.18 10.60
C LYS A 66 13.94 -0.53 9.89
N VAL A 67 14.17 -0.88 8.63
CA VAL A 67 13.20 -1.58 7.79
C VAL A 67 13.43 -3.08 7.89
N LYS A 68 12.43 -3.79 8.42
CA LYS A 68 12.36 -5.25 8.36
C LYS A 68 11.72 -5.65 7.04
N LEU A 69 12.51 -6.23 6.15
CA LEU A 69 12.07 -6.68 4.83
C LEU A 69 11.68 -8.17 4.91
N LEU A 70 10.54 -8.54 4.36
CA LEU A 70 10.08 -9.92 4.23
C LEU A 70 9.72 -10.21 2.77
N ARG A 71 9.80 -11.47 2.37
CA ARG A 71 9.45 -11.93 1.02
C ARG A 71 8.59 -13.18 1.08
N GLY A 72 7.55 -13.22 0.25
CA GLY A 72 6.59 -14.31 0.23
C GLY A 72 6.22 -14.69 -1.19
N TRP A 73 5.59 -15.85 -1.31
CA TRP A 73 4.90 -16.26 -2.53
C TRP A 73 3.45 -16.55 -2.17
N ARG A 74 2.51 -15.94 -2.89
CA ARG A 74 1.08 -16.05 -2.61
C ARG A 74 0.34 -16.53 -3.84
N ASN A 75 -0.55 -17.49 -3.68
CA ASN A 75 -1.52 -17.86 -4.71
C ASN A 75 -2.82 -17.08 -4.43
N PRO A 76 -3.30 -16.22 -5.33
CA PRO A 76 -4.55 -15.48 -5.11
C PRO A 76 -5.77 -16.38 -4.87
N SER A 77 -5.79 -17.60 -5.41
CA SER A 77 -6.89 -18.56 -5.20
C SER A 77 -6.78 -19.31 -3.86
N GLU A 78 -5.60 -19.34 -3.24
CA GLU A 78 -5.33 -20.02 -1.97
C GLU A 78 -4.39 -19.14 -1.12
N PRO A 79 -4.87 -17.99 -0.62
CA PRO A 79 -4.01 -16.94 -0.07
C PRO A 79 -3.32 -17.32 1.25
N SER A 80 -3.86 -18.31 1.97
CA SER A 80 -3.37 -18.74 3.29
C SER A 80 -2.33 -19.88 3.25
N THR A 81 -2.08 -20.48 2.08
CA THR A 81 -1.16 -21.62 1.96
C THR A 81 0.20 -21.18 1.42
N LYS A 82 1.27 -21.59 2.10
CA LYS A 82 2.63 -21.44 1.58
C LYS A 82 2.83 -22.41 0.41
N PRO A 83 3.34 -21.96 -0.76
CA PRO A 83 3.65 -22.88 -1.85
C PRO A 83 4.73 -23.87 -1.42
N THR A 84 4.39 -25.16 -1.36
CA THR A 84 5.30 -26.22 -0.90
C THR A 84 6.12 -26.81 -2.04
N ASN A 85 5.61 -26.78 -3.29
CA ASN A 85 6.30 -27.33 -4.45
C ASN A 85 6.69 -26.28 -5.50
N PRO A 86 7.75 -26.53 -6.30
CA PRO A 86 8.16 -25.63 -7.39
C PRO A 86 7.09 -25.40 -8.47
N LYS A 87 6.21 -26.39 -8.71
CA LYS A 87 5.09 -26.27 -9.66
C LYS A 87 4.06 -25.24 -9.19
N ASP A 88 3.83 -25.12 -7.89
CA ASP A 88 2.85 -24.17 -7.30
C ASP A 88 3.34 -22.73 -7.39
N LYS A 89 4.67 -22.52 -7.41
CA LYS A 89 5.28 -21.20 -7.63
C LYS A 89 4.97 -20.62 -9.01
N THR A 90 4.61 -21.44 -10.00
CA THR A 90 4.25 -20.93 -11.34
C THR A 90 2.89 -20.23 -11.36
N LYS A 91 2.00 -20.58 -10.42
CA LYS A 91 0.70 -19.95 -10.18
C LYS A 91 0.74 -18.91 -9.05
N SER A 92 1.91 -18.70 -8.44
CA SER A 92 2.09 -17.80 -7.31
C SER A 92 2.74 -16.48 -7.73
N GLU A 93 2.36 -15.43 -7.04
CA GLU A 93 2.91 -14.09 -7.17
C GLU A 93 4.00 -13.89 -6.13
N PHE A 94 5.06 -13.16 -6.48
CA PHE A 94 6.13 -12.83 -5.54
C PHE A 94 5.77 -11.53 -4.83
N TRP A 95 5.73 -11.55 -3.50
CA TRP A 95 5.41 -10.40 -2.67
C TRP A 95 6.64 -9.94 -1.89
N ALA A 96 6.85 -8.62 -1.83
CA ALA A 96 7.73 -8.00 -0.85
C ALA A 96 6.87 -7.31 0.21
N CYS A 97 7.25 -7.48 1.47
CA CYS A 97 6.63 -6.81 2.58
C CYS A 97 7.71 -6.06 3.36
N ARG A 98 7.40 -4.86 3.83
CA ARG A 98 8.24 -4.12 4.78
C ARG A 98 7.45 -3.82 6.04
N GLN A 99 8.15 -3.80 7.17
CA GLN A 99 7.63 -3.34 8.44
C GLN A 99 8.63 -2.35 9.05
N THR A 100 8.11 -1.25 9.59
CA THR A 100 8.88 -0.22 10.31
C THR A 100 8.12 0.25 11.52
N GLU A 101 8.86 0.63 12.56
CA GLU A 101 8.31 1.29 13.74
C GLU A 101 8.98 2.66 13.92
N HIS A 102 8.16 3.67 14.15
CA HIS A 102 8.56 5.07 14.27
C HIS A 102 8.13 5.60 15.63
N VAL A 103 8.92 6.51 16.19
CA VAL A 103 8.47 7.26 17.38
C VAL A 103 7.41 8.25 16.90
N ASP A 104 6.25 8.29 17.54
CA ASP A 104 5.21 9.26 17.22
C ASP A 104 5.66 10.67 17.65
N ALA A 105 6.30 11.38 16.74
CA ALA A 105 6.82 12.73 16.96
C ALA A 105 7.11 13.45 15.65
N SER A 106 6.85 14.75 15.60
CA SER A 106 7.31 15.62 14.53
C SER A 106 8.78 16.01 14.73
N ALA A 107 9.70 15.04 14.55
CA ALA A 107 11.15 15.21 14.76
C ALA A 107 11.99 14.65 13.60
N GLU A 108 13.27 15.02 13.52
CA GLU A 108 14.16 14.53 12.45
C GLU A 108 14.24 13.00 12.40
N GLY A 109 14.15 12.45 11.19
CA GLY A 109 14.23 11.02 10.95
C GLY A 109 13.02 10.21 11.44
N THR A 110 11.92 10.88 11.83
CA THR A 110 10.64 10.25 12.16
C THR A 110 9.45 11.19 11.87
N ALA A 111 8.22 10.71 12.08
CA ALA A 111 7.01 11.48 11.81
C ALA A 111 5.92 11.17 12.84
N SER A 112 5.09 12.17 13.12
CA SER A 112 3.92 12.01 13.98
C SER A 112 2.82 11.21 13.29
N TRP A 113 1.91 10.65 14.07
CA TRP A 113 0.69 10.00 13.58
C TRP A 113 -0.03 10.84 12.54
N ARG A 114 -0.19 12.13 12.83
CA ARG A 114 -0.88 13.07 11.95
C ARG A 114 -0.18 13.19 10.60
N GLU A 115 1.16 13.22 10.60
CA GLU A 115 1.92 13.31 9.35
C GLU A 115 1.85 12.00 8.53
N PHE A 116 1.80 10.85 9.20
CA PHE A 116 1.52 9.57 8.54
C PHE A 116 0.14 9.56 7.91
N GLU A 117 -0.88 9.97 8.65
CA GLU A 117 -2.27 10.02 8.19
C GLU A 117 -2.42 11.01 7.02
N ASP A 118 -1.99 12.26 7.21
CA ASP A 118 -2.07 13.31 6.19
C ASP A 118 -1.29 12.93 4.92
N GLY A 119 -0.11 12.33 5.08
CA GLY A 119 0.79 12.06 3.96
C GLY A 119 0.58 10.73 3.23
N LEU A 120 -0.05 9.74 3.85
CA LEU A 120 -0.27 8.43 3.24
C LEU A 120 -1.75 8.12 2.98
N LYS A 121 -2.69 8.56 3.82
CA LYS A 121 -4.11 8.21 3.66
C LYS A 121 -4.82 9.12 2.66
N SER A 122 -4.60 10.42 2.77
CA SER A 122 -5.24 11.46 1.96
C SER A 122 -4.34 11.86 0.80
N GLU A 123 -4.94 12.08 -0.38
CA GLU A 123 -4.21 12.50 -1.59
C GLU A 123 -2.96 11.62 -1.85
N HIS A 124 -3.12 10.30 -1.66
CA HIS A 124 -2.03 9.35 -1.59
C HIS A 124 -1.14 9.39 -2.83
N ALA A 125 -1.75 9.41 -4.03
CA ALA A 125 -1.00 9.41 -5.29
C ALA A 125 -0.27 10.75 -5.50
N GLU A 126 -0.91 11.87 -5.18
CA GLU A 126 -0.32 13.21 -5.29
C GLU A 126 0.88 13.37 -4.35
N HIS A 127 0.73 12.97 -3.09
CA HIS A 127 1.83 12.97 -2.14
C HIS A 127 2.96 12.03 -2.57
N GLU A 128 2.64 10.84 -3.09
CA GLU A 128 3.65 9.94 -3.66
C GLU A 128 4.43 10.60 -4.79
N MET A 129 3.80 11.39 -5.65
CA MET A 129 4.50 12.16 -6.69
C MET A 129 5.48 13.18 -6.10
N GLU A 130 5.17 13.81 -4.96
CA GLU A 130 6.05 14.80 -4.32
C GLU A 130 7.33 14.18 -3.73
N TYR A 131 7.27 12.93 -3.25
CA TYR A 131 8.41 12.29 -2.57
C TYR A 131 9.08 11.17 -3.35
N THR A 132 8.40 10.55 -4.30
CA THR A 132 8.94 9.47 -5.14
C THR A 132 9.45 10.04 -6.45
N ARG A 133 10.77 10.27 -6.54
CA ARG A 133 11.44 10.90 -7.69
C ARG A 133 11.08 10.32 -9.06
N SER A 134 10.74 9.02 -9.13
CA SER A 134 10.40 8.39 -10.40
C SER A 134 8.97 8.67 -10.85
N VAL A 135 8.04 9.01 -9.95
CA VAL A 135 6.68 9.41 -10.30
C VAL A 135 6.73 10.82 -10.88
N SER A 136 6.35 10.94 -12.14
CA SER A 136 6.42 12.20 -12.88
C SER A 136 5.07 12.80 -13.23
N ALA A 137 3.99 12.02 -13.09
CA ALA A 137 2.63 12.50 -13.28
C ALA A 137 1.64 11.60 -12.56
N VAL A 138 0.59 12.22 -12.02
CA VAL A 138 -0.60 11.57 -11.46
C VAL A 138 -1.81 12.25 -12.08
N GLU A 139 -2.74 11.43 -12.57
CA GLU A 139 -4.01 11.90 -13.12
C GLU A 139 -5.14 11.11 -12.48
N ARG A 140 -6.03 11.80 -11.75
CA ARG A 140 -7.22 11.17 -11.19
C ARG A 140 -8.25 10.91 -12.27
N LEU A 141 -8.58 9.64 -12.46
CA LEU A 141 -9.50 9.16 -13.49
C LEU A 141 -10.94 9.14 -12.98
N LEU A 142 -11.16 8.68 -11.75
CA LEU A 142 -12.47 8.50 -11.12
C LEU A 142 -12.36 8.71 -9.61
N GLU A 143 -13.45 9.12 -8.97
CA GLU A 143 -13.55 9.32 -7.52
C GLU A 143 -15.00 9.10 -7.10
N TRP A 144 -15.25 8.18 -6.17
CA TRP A 144 -16.58 7.94 -5.65
C TRP A 144 -16.90 8.96 -4.56
N ALA A 145 -18.12 9.50 -4.58
CA ALA A 145 -18.48 10.53 -3.64
C ALA A 145 -18.53 9.96 -2.21
N PRO A 146 -17.93 10.63 -1.21
CA PRO A 146 -17.85 10.08 0.15
C PRO A 146 -19.20 9.69 0.76
N GLN A 147 -20.27 10.40 0.41
CA GLN A 147 -21.62 10.10 0.88
C GLN A 147 -22.20 8.80 0.31
N ASP A 148 -21.73 8.36 -0.86
CA ASP A 148 -22.18 7.11 -1.49
C ASP A 148 -21.41 5.90 -0.90
N VAL A 149 -20.21 6.14 -0.38
CA VAL A 149 -19.33 5.12 0.21
C VAL A 149 -19.67 4.85 1.68
N GLY A 150 -19.80 5.89 2.49
CA GLY A 150 -20.15 5.77 3.92
C GLY A 150 -19.13 5.01 4.78
N GLU A 151 -19.62 4.46 5.91
CA GLU A 151 -18.86 3.56 6.78
C GLU A 151 -19.07 2.10 6.35
N VAL A 152 -18.08 1.24 6.55
CA VAL A 152 -18.13 -0.18 6.20
C VAL A 152 -17.67 -1.02 7.39
N GLU A 153 -18.39 -2.09 7.72
CA GLU A 153 -17.97 -3.06 8.74
C GLU A 153 -17.45 -4.33 8.07
N VAL A 154 -16.24 -4.76 8.43
CA VAL A 154 -15.58 -5.94 7.86
C VAL A 154 -14.90 -6.72 8.97
N ASP A 155 -15.20 -8.01 9.11
CA ASP A 155 -14.63 -8.89 10.14
C ASP A 155 -14.75 -8.34 11.58
N GLY A 156 -15.84 -7.61 11.87
CA GLY A 156 -16.08 -6.96 13.16
C GLY A 156 -15.29 -5.66 13.38
N ILE A 157 -14.61 -5.15 12.35
CA ILE A 157 -13.87 -3.89 12.37
C ILE A 157 -14.68 -2.85 11.62
N ARG A 158 -14.94 -1.73 12.28
CA ARG A 158 -15.64 -0.60 11.68
C ARG A 158 -14.66 0.35 11.00
N PHE A 159 -14.78 0.44 9.68
CA PHE A 159 -14.02 1.34 8.84
C PHE A 159 -14.80 2.63 8.58
N ARG A 160 -14.11 3.76 8.74
CA ARG A 160 -14.62 5.13 8.55
C ARG A 160 -13.70 5.91 7.63
N ASP A 161 -14.17 7.10 7.21
CA ASP A 161 -13.45 7.98 6.29
C ASP A 161 -12.93 7.21 5.07
N VAL A 162 -13.81 6.36 4.53
CA VAL A 162 -13.51 5.47 3.42
C VAL A 162 -13.54 6.28 2.13
N ASN A 163 -12.41 6.30 1.42
CA ASN A 163 -12.29 6.90 0.10
C ASN A 163 -12.03 5.81 -0.94
N MET A 164 -12.56 5.99 -2.15
CA MET A 164 -12.28 5.12 -3.29
C MET A 164 -12.10 5.95 -4.55
N GLU A 165 -10.98 5.74 -5.24
CA GLU A 165 -10.59 6.52 -6.41
C GLU A 165 -9.76 5.70 -7.40
N VAL A 166 -9.74 6.10 -8.67
CA VAL A 166 -8.85 5.52 -9.67
C VAL A 166 -7.85 6.58 -10.12
N ASN A 167 -6.56 6.26 -10.02
CA ASN A 167 -5.47 7.11 -10.48
C ASN A 167 -4.69 6.45 -11.61
N LEU A 168 -4.24 7.28 -12.56
CA LEU A 168 -3.20 6.95 -13.52
C LEU A 168 -1.88 7.54 -13.03
N ILE A 169 -0.95 6.67 -12.63
CA ILE A 169 0.35 7.05 -12.06
C ILE A 169 1.43 6.72 -13.08
N THR A 170 2.26 7.70 -13.46
CA THR A 170 3.30 7.52 -14.47
C THR A 170 4.69 7.70 -13.87
N HIS A 171 5.50 6.65 -13.99
CA HIS A 171 6.91 6.67 -13.66
C HIS A 171 7.79 6.91 -14.88
N THR A 172 8.73 7.83 -14.77
CA THR A 172 9.81 8.04 -15.73
C THR A 172 11.17 7.78 -15.10
N PHE A 173 12.10 7.32 -15.93
CA PHE A 173 13.42 6.88 -15.48
C PHE A 173 14.49 7.51 -16.37
N GLN A 174 15.66 7.75 -15.79
CA GLN A 174 16.83 8.25 -16.51
C GLN A 174 17.84 7.12 -16.77
N PRO A 175 18.47 7.08 -17.96
CA PRO A 175 18.24 7.95 -19.11
C PRO A 175 16.95 7.60 -19.89
N SER A 176 16.12 8.60 -20.18
CA SER A 176 14.78 8.42 -20.80
C SER A 176 14.80 7.85 -22.22
N ALA A 177 15.93 7.97 -22.93
CA ALA A 177 16.10 7.38 -24.26
C ALA A 177 16.15 5.84 -24.25
N LEU A 178 16.59 5.25 -23.13
CA LEU A 178 16.79 3.80 -23.01
C LEU A 178 15.69 3.10 -22.21
N ILE A 179 15.02 3.84 -21.33
CA ILE A 179 14.05 3.28 -20.39
C ILE A 179 12.68 3.90 -20.67
N ALA A 180 11.79 3.10 -21.24
CA ALA A 180 10.41 3.51 -21.49
C ALA A 180 9.70 3.90 -20.16
N PRO A 181 8.84 4.93 -20.18
CA PRO A 181 7.96 5.25 -19.05
C PRO A 181 7.03 4.09 -18.71
N ARG A 182 6.66 3.97 -17.43
CA ARG A 182 5.69 2.98 -16.96
C ARG A 182 4.47 3.72 -16.44
N SER A 183 3.30 3.33 -16.88
CA SER A 183 2.04 3.88 -16.39
C SER A 183 1.22 2.79 -15.73
N PHE A 184 0.67 3.09 -14.56
CA PHE A 184 -0.13 2.19 -13.73
C PHE A 184 -1.51 2.78 -13.57
N ILE A 185 -2.56 1.99 -13.81
CA ILE A 185 -3.92 2.38 -13.48
C ILE A 185 -4.28 1.65 -12.19
N SER A 186 -4.48 2.41 -11.11
CA SER A 186 -4.65 1.87 -9.77
C SER A 186 -5.96 2.36 -9.18
N LEU A 187 -6.81 1.43 -8.75
CA LEU A 187 -7.94 1.72 -7.87
C LEU A 187 -7.41 1.73 -6.43
N THR A 188 -7.48 2.87 -5.76
CA THR A 188 -7.10 3.03 -4.36
C THR A 188 -8.33 3.05 -3.49
N ILE A 189 -8.34 2.25 -2.42
CA ILE A 189 -9.29 2.35 -1.30
C ILE A 189 -8.48 2.74 -0.07
N SER A 190 -8.84 3.83 0.61
CA SER A 190 -8.26 4.19 1.90
C SER A 190 -9.34 4.23 2.98
N ALA A 191 -9.04 3.77 4.19
CA ALA A 191 -10.02 3.65 5.26
C ALA A 191 -9.37 3.73 6.64
N ALA A 192 -9.92 4.53 7.55
CA ALA A 192 -9.51 4.58 8.95
C ALA A 192 -10.30 3.56 9.79
N HIS A 193 -9.71 3.07 10.87
CA HIS A 193 -10.40 2.24 11.86
C HIS A 193 -9.94 2.62 13.28
N ASP A 194 -10.84 2.46 14.23
CA ASP A 194 -10.49 2.27 15.64
C ASP A 194 -10.80 0.80 15.92
N ASP A 195 -9.83 0.04 16.44
CA ASP A 195 -10.02 -1.35 16.92
C ASP A 195 -9.79 -2.47 15.91
N LEU A 196 -8.57 -2.59 15.41
CA LEU A 196 -8.09 -3.90 14.97
C LEU A 196 -7.84 -4.76 16.23
N PRO A 197 -8.58 -5.88 16.44
CA PRO A 197 -8.24 -6.80 17.51
C PRO A 197 -6.81 -7.30 17.29
N PRO A 198 -5.95 -7.36 18.33
CA PRO A 198 -4.65 -7.98 18.17
C PRO A 198 -4.82 -9.46 17.80
N GLN A 199 -3.77 -10.04 17.22
CA GLN A 199 -3.61 -11.49 17.14
C GLN A 199 -4.08 -12.17 18.44
N PRO A 200 -4.65 -13.39 18.36
CA PRO A 200 -5.39 -13.99 19.46
C PRO A 200 -4.59 -13.90 20.77
N PRO A 201 -5.23 -13.45 21.87
CA PRO A 201 -4.55 -13.13 23.10
C PRO A 201 -3.80 -14.35 23.64
N GLN A 202 -2.51 -14.18 23.93
CA GLN A 202 -1.70 -15.21 24.61
C GLN A 202 -2.08 -15.37 26.10
N THR A 203 -2.91 -14.47 26.64
CA THR A 203 -3.36 -14.47 28.04
C THR A 203 -4.83 -14.05 28.13
N GLN A 204 -5.66 -14.89 28.74
CA GLN A 204 -7.07 -14.59 29.03
C GLN A 204 -7.16 -13.47 30.08
N GLY A 205 -7.91 -12.39 29.78
CA GLY A 205 -8.42 -11.47 30.80
C GLY A 205 -8.10 -9.98 30.65
N GLU A 206 -7.26 -9.57 29.70
CA GLU A 206 -7.02 -8.14 29.43
C GLU A 206 -7.59 -7.75 28.07
N HIS A 207 -8.51 -6.78 28.04
CA HIS A 207 -8.87 -6.10 26.80
C HIS A 207 -7.70 -5.19 26.42
N PRO A 208 -7.02 -5.44 25.29
CA PRO A 208 -5.97 -4.55 24.83
C PRO A 208 -6.57 -3.18 24.52
N PRO A 209 -5.85 -2.08 24.80
CA PRO A 209 -6.35 -0.74 24.51
C PRO A 209 -6.67 -0.59 23.01
N PRO A 210 -7.70 0.19 22.67
CA PRO A 210 -8.13 0.42 21.30
C PRO A 210 -6.95 0.93 20.46
N ARG A 211 -6.72 0.28 19.31
CA ARG A 211 -5.67 0.68 18.36
C ARG A 211 -6.32 1.40 17.19
N LYS A 212 -6.03 2.69 17.05
CA LYS A 212 -6.40 3.43 15.83
C LYS A 212 -5.40 3.17 14.72
N GLY A 213 -5.89 3.11 13.49
CA GLY A 213 -5.10 2.81 12.32
C GLY A 213 -5.80 3.22 11.03
N PHE A 214 -5.11 3.06 9.90
CA PHE A 214 -5.72 3.17 8.58
C PHE A 214 -5.09 2.19 7.60
N LEU A 215 -5.88 1.78 6.62
CA LEU A 215 -5.50 0.94 5.49
C LEU A 215 -5.48 1.75 4.20
N ILE A 216 -4.57 1.39 3.31
CA ILE A 216 -4.56 1.80 1.90
C ILE A 216 -4.42 0.53 1.07
N VAL A 217 -5.37 0.29 0.17
CA VAL A 217 -5.40 -0.88 -0.73
C VAL A 217 -5.37 -0.37 -2.15
N GLN A 218 -4.37 -0.78 -2.93
CA GLN A 218 -4.21 -0.39 -4.33
C GLN A 218 -4.39 -1.63 -5.21
N ILE A 219 -5.40 -1.61 -6.09
CA ILE A 219 -5.80 -2.72 -6.95
C ILE A 219 -5.52 -2.34 -8.41
N PRO A 220 -4.77 -3.16 -9.17
CA PRO A 220 -4.42 -2.84 -10.55
C PRO A 220 -5.63 -2.99 -11.46
N LEU A 221 -5.83 -2.00 -12.33
CA LEU A 221 -6.81 -2.04 -13.40
C LEU A 221 -6.12 -2.09 -14.76
N HIS A 222 -6.77 -2.71 -15.75
CA HIS A 222 -6.35 -2.61 -17.14
C HIS A 222 -7.44 -1.98 -17.98
N GLN A 223 -7.00 -1.20 -18.98
CA GLN A 223 -7.89 -0.70 -20.01
C GLN A 223 -8.02 -1.69 -21.16
N THR A 224 -9.22 -1.81 -21.72
CA THR A 224 -9.47 -2.44 -23.01
C THR A 224 -10.54 -1.66 -23.75
N SER A 225 -10.55 -1.75 -25.09
CA SER A 225 -11.56 -1.09 -25.91
C SER A 225 -13.00 -1.56 -25.61
N SER A 226 -13.18 -2.74 -25.01
CA SER A 226 -14.50 -3.28 -24.66
C SER A 226 -14.91 -3.00 -23.21
N SER A 227 -13.96 -2.79 -22.28
CA SER A 227 -14.25 -2.61 -20.86
C SER A 227 -14.18 -1.16 -20.38
N THR A 228 -13.46 -0.30 -21.10
CA THR A 228 -13.17 1.07 -20.66
C THR A 228 -14.07 2.06 -21.38
N PRO A 229 -14.81 2.94 -20.66
CA PRO A 229 -15.60 3.99 -21.28
C PRO A 229 -14.75 4.88 -22.20
N GLN A 230 -15.31 5.28 -23.35
CA GLN A 230 -14.58 6.02 -24.39
C GLN A 230 -13.93 7.31 -23.86
N ALA A 231 -14.65 8.10 -23.05
CA ALA A 231 -14.12 9.33 -22.47
C ALA A 231 -12.90 9.04 -21.56
N LEU A 232 -12.95 7.93 -20.81
CA LEU A 232 -11.85 7.52 -19.95
C LEU A 232 -10.65 7.02 -20.76
N GLN A 233 -10.91 6.26 -21.84
CA GLN A 233 -9.87 5.81 -22.76
C GLN A 233 -9.15 6.98 -23.42
N GLN A 234 -9.90 8.01 -23.84
CA GLN A 234 -9.34 9.25 -24.39
C GLN A 234 -8.49 9.97 -23.35
N LYS A 235 -9.01 10.13 -22.13
CA LYS A 235 -8.28 10.75 -21.01
C LYS A 235 -6.97 10.04 -20.71
N ILE A 236 -6.99 8.71 -20.56
CA ILE A 236 -5.79 7.90 -20.34
C ILE A 236 -4.80 8.09 -21.50
N SER A 237 -5.29 8.00 -22.75
CA SER A 237 -4.44 8.10 -23.95
C SER A 237 -3.77 9.47 -24.08
N SER A 238 -4.44 10.56 -23.65
CA SER A 238 -3.86 11.90 -23.65
C SER A 238 -2.87 12.14 -22.51
N SER A 239 -3.02 11.45 -21.38
CA SER A 239 -2.20 11.66 -20.19
C SER A 239 -0.90 10.83 -20.18
N VAL A 240 -0.85 9.70 -20.89
CA VAL A 240 0.36 8.86 -20.90
C VAL A 240 1.43 9.35 -21.89
N PRO A 241 2.73 9.28 -21.52
CA PRO A 241 3.82 9.55 -22.46
C PRO A 241 3.82 8.61 -23.67
N LYS A 242 4.42 9.07 -24.78
CA LYS A 242 4.69 8.20 -25.93
C LYS A 242 5.55 7.00 -25.50
N ARG A 243 5.23 5.81 -26.03
CA ARG A 243 5.91 4.54 -25.73
C ARG A 243 5.78 4.08 -24.27
N THR A 244 4.79 4.57 -23.52
CA THR A 244 4.53 4.05 -22.17
C THR A 244 4.29 2.54 -22.23
N ILE A 245 4.81 1.84 -21.23
CA ILE A 245 4.46 0.46 -20.94
C ILE A 245 3.45 0.48 -19.81
N PHE A 246 2.28 -0.11 -20.03
CA PHE A 246 1.35 -0.33 -18.93
C PHE A 246 1.88 -1.45 -18.04
N ALA A 247 2.05 -1.12 -16.78
CA ALA A 247 2.57 -1.98 -15.74
C ALA A 247 1.51 -2.13 -14.65
N ASN A 248 1.66 -3.15 -13.81
CA ASN A 248 0.69 -3.46 -12.77
C ASN A 248 1.40 -3.56 -11.43
N TYR A 249 0.77 -3.06 -10.38
CA TYR A 249 1.12 -3.40 -9.02
C TYR A 249 -0.16 -3.50 -8.20
N VAL A 250 -0.09 -4.29 -7.14
CA VAL A 250 -1.08 -4.32 -6.07
C VAL A 250 -0.34 -4.05 -4.77
N SER A 251 -0.94 -3.29 -3.87
CA SER A 251 -0.36 -3.02 -2.56
C SER A 251 -1.43 -3.01 -1.47
N VAL A 252 -0.99 -3.36 -0.26
CA VAL A 252 -1.74 -3.16 0.98
C VAL A 252 -0.79 -2.49 1.96
N GLU A 253 -1.16 -1.31 2.42
CA GLU A 253 -0.49 -0.59 3.49
C GLU A 253 -1.37 -0.51 4.71
N HIS A 254 -0.75 -0.68 5.88
CA HIS A 254 -1.39 -0.55 7.17
C HIS A 254 -0.52 0.26 8.10
N VAL A 255 -1.11 1.32 8.65
CA VAL A 255 -0.46 2.20 9.62
C VAL A 255 -1.27 2.16 10.91
N THR A 256 -0.61 1.88 12.03
CA THR A 256 -1.25 1.73 13.34
C THR A 256 -0.55 2.59 14.38
N LEU A 257 -1.32 3.33 15.18
CA LEU A 257 -0.79 3.96 16.38
C LEU A 257 -0.78 2.94 17.53
N LEU A 258 0.40 2.66 18.04
CA LEU A 258 0.63 1.84 19.21
C LEU A 258 0.73 2.74 20.45
N PRO A 259 0.00 2.41 21.53
CA PRO A 259 0.12 3.14 22.78
C PRO A 259 1.53 2.97 23.37
N PRO A 260 1.95 3.87 24.26
CA PRO A 260 3.22 3.72 24.96
C PRO A 260 3.27 2.39 25.71
N SER A 261 4.24 1.52 25.41
CA SER A 261 4.38 0.26 26.14
C SER A 261 4.99 0.50 27.52
N SER A 262 4.38 -0.07 28.56
CA SER A 262 4.94 -0.13 29.92
C SER A 262 6.11 -1.11 30.03
N TYR A 263 6.23 -2.06 29.08
CA TYR A 263 7.34 -3.00 28.99
C TYR A 263 8.34 -2.54 27.91
N SER A 264 9.45 -1.97 28.37
CA SER A 264 10.65 -1.72 27.58
C SER A 264 11.45 -3.02 27.48
N SER A 265 11.31 -3.74 26.37
CA SER A 265 12.23 -4.85 26.02
C SER A 265 13.01 -4.57 24.73
N SER A 266 12.81 -3.41 24.09
CA SER A 266 13.61 -2.98 22.95
C SER A 266 14.58 -1.87 23.35
N SER A 267 15.87 -2.17 23.18
CA SER A 267 17.06 -1.36 23.47
C SER A 267 17.24 -0.12 22.58
N SER A 268 16.16 0.53 22.15
CA SER A 268 16.25 1.84 21.51
C SER A 268 16.25 2.93 22.57
N ALA A 269 17.42 3.47 22.90
CA ALA A 269 17.65 4.56 23.87
C ALA A 269 16.94 5.91 23.56
N GLN A 270 15.95 5.92 22.66
CA GLN A 270 15.17 7.08 22.23
C GLN A 270 13.67 6.96 22.54
N ALA A 271 13.23 5.88 23.21
CA ALA A 271 11.82 5.64 23.50
C ALA A 271 11.28 6.40 24.73
N GLN A 272 11.98 7.44 25.20
CA GLN A 272 11.57 8.27 26.33
C GLN A 272 11.52 9.75 25.92
N ASP A 273 10.54 10.49 26.44
CA ASP A 273 10.55 11.94 26.37
C ASP A 273 11.56 12.55 27.38
N PHE A 274 11.74 13.87 27.37
CA PHE A 274 12.63 14.58 28.30
C PHE A 274 12.24 14.38 29.78
N SER A 275 11.04 13.86 30.06
CA SER A 275 10.54 13.52 31.39
C SER A 275 10.65 12.03 31.73
N GLY A 276 11.22 11.20 30.84
CA GLY A 276 11.39 9.76 31.02
C GLY A 276 10.16 8.92 30.69
N LYS A 277 9.09 9.51 30.13
CA LYS A 277 7.85 8.76 29.82
C LYS A 277 7.96 8.05 28.47
N PRO A 278 7.40 6.82 28.36
CA PRO A 278 7.37 6.10 27.10
C PRO A 278 6.55 6.89 26.07
N LYS A 279 7.07 6.98 24.84
CA LYS A 279 6.34 7.61 23.71
C LYS A 279 5.51 6.57 22.96
N SER A 280 4.37 7.02 22.42
CA SER A 280 3.61 6.25 21.44
C SER A 280 4.47 5.94 20.20
N ARG A 281 4.10 4.90 19.47
CA ARG A 281 4.80 4.47 18.26
C ARG A 281 3.85 4.34 17.09
N VAL A 282 4.34 4.62 15.89
CA VAL A 282 3.61 4.33 14.65
C VAL A 282 4.24 3.09 14.01
N GLU A 283 3.46 2.01 13.90
CA GLU A 283 3.82 0.86 13.08
C GLU A 283 3.33 1.08 11.66
N TRP A 284 4.19 0.84 10.68
CA TRP A 284 3.86 0.95 9.27
C TRP A 284 4.31 -0.30 8.53
N THR A 285 3.33 -1.06 8.04
CA THR A 285 3.49 -2.26 7.23
C THR A 285 3.01 -1.99 5.80
N MET A 286 3.79 -2.40 4.81
CA MET A 286 3.38 -2.38 3.40
C MET A 286 3.74 -3.71 2.76
N ALA A 287 2.78 -4.35 2.10
CA ALA A 287 2.98 -5.52 1.27
C ALA A 287 2.61 -5.20 -0.18
N THR A 288 3.46 -5.55 -1.14
CA THR A 288 3.21 -5.27 -2.54
C THR A 288 3.80 -6.36 -3.46
N THR A 289 3.16 -6.52 -4.61
CA THR A 289 3.71 -7.21 -5.77
C THR A 289 3.52 -6.36 -7.02
N ALA A 290 4.44 -6.47 -7.97
CA ALA A 290 4.44 -5.67 -9.18
C ALA A 290 4.98 -6.44 -10.38
N ASP A 291 4.47 -6.08 -11.55
CA ASP A 291 4.98 -6.43 -12.87
C ASP A 291 5.21 -5.13 -13.65
N PRO A 292 6.47 -4.68 -13.80
CA PRO A 292 6.80 -3.47 -14.55
C PRO A 292 6.60 -3.64 -16.07
N GLY A 293 6.21 -4.82 -16.54
CA GLY A 293 6.03 -5.16 -17.95
C GLY A 293 7.33 -5.12 -18.74
N GLY A 294 7.19 -5.14 -20.07
CA GLY A 294 8.31 -5.14 -21.01
C GLY A 294 9.22 -6.37 -20.85
N SER A 295 10.53 -6.17 -21.08
CA SER A 295 11.52 -7.25 -21.15
C SER A 295 12.37 -7.41 -19.89
N ILE A 296 11.98 -6.82 -18.76
CA ILE A 296 12.77 -6.91 -17.51
C ILE A 296 12.62 -8.32 -16.93
N PRO A 297 13.69 -9.11 -16.81
CA PRO A 297 13.58 -10.47 -16.29
C PRO A 297 13.07 -10.48 -14.84
N LYS A 298 12.15 -11.39 -14.51
CA LYS A 298 11.55 -11.51 -13.17
C LYS A 298 12.58 -11.64 -12.04
N TRP A 299 13.73 -12.29 -12.29
CA TRP A 299 14.78 -12.41 -11.28
C TRP A 299 15.44 -11.07 -10.94
N VAL A 300 15.51 -10.10 -11.87
CA VAL A 300 15.98 -8.73 -11.62
C VAL A 300 14.97 -7.98 -10.78
N GLN A 301 13.69 -8.04 -11.18
CA GLN A 301 12.59 -7.37 -10.47
C GLN A 301 12.50 -7.78 -9.00
N ARG A 302 12.83 -9.04 -8.69
CA ARG A 302 12.74 -9.64 -7.35
C ARG A 302 14.03 -9.53 -6.55
N ASN A 303 15.11 -9.02 -7.14
CA ASN A 303 16.42 -8.97 -6.51
C ASN A 303 16.68 -7.60 -5.87
N PHE A 304 17.02 -7.60 -4.58
CA PHE A 304 17.34 -6.39 -3.84
C PHE A 304 18.60 -5.68 -4.36
N THR A 305 19.66 -6.42 -4.63
CA THR A 305 20.96 -5.89 -5.05
C THR A 305 20.90 -5.22 -6.43
N LEU A 306 20.01 -5.70 -7.29
CA LEU A 306 19.81 -5.17 -8.65
C LEU A 306 18.78 -4.05 -8.71
N GLY A 307 18.33 -3.56 -7.56
CA GLY A 307 17.37 -2.45 -7.50
C GLY A 307 15.93 -2.82 -7.81
N GLY A 308 15.57 -4.09 -7.70
CA GLY A 308 14.18 -4.55 -7.85
C GLY A 308 13.25 -4.04 -6.74
N MET A 309 11.99 -4.45 -6.81
CA MET A 309 10.91 -4.06 -5.91
C MET A 309 11.29 -4.14 -4.41
N PRO A 310 11.99 -5.18 -3.91
CA PRO A 310 12.36 -5.23 -2.49
C PRO A 310 13.29 -4.09 -2.04
N ARG A 311 14.06 -3.47 -2.95
CA ARG A 311 14.88 -2.29 -2.65
C ARG A 311 14.04 -1.02 -2.70
N ALA A 312 13.13 -0.92 -3.67
CA ALA A 312 12.22 0.22 -3.81
C ALA A 312 11.40 0.42 -2.53
N VAL A 313 10.69 -0.63 -2.08
CA VAL A 313 9.86 -0.55 -0.86
C VAL A 313 10.67 -0.11 0.36
N VAL A 314 11.93 -0.54 0.48
CA VAL A 314 12.81 -0.10 1.59
C VAL A 314 13.11 1.40 1.47
N ALA A 315 13.42 1.89 0.28
CA ALA A 315 13.76 3.29 0.03
C ALA A 315 12.57 4.24 0.29
N ASP A 316 11.35 3.80 0.02
CA ASP A 316 10.13 4.62 0.15
C ASP A 316 9.93 5.15 1.58
N VAL A 317 10.37 4.39 2.60
CA VAL A 317 10.35 4.84 4.00
C VAL A 317 11.15 6.13 4.18
N GLY A 318 12.37 6.18 3.62
CA GLY A 318 13.22 7.35 3.68
C GLY A 318 12.66 8.50 2.85
N PHE A 319 12.08 8.22 1.68
CA PHE A 319 11.45 9.24 0.85
C PHE A 319 10.30 9.94 1.59
N PHE A 320 9.41 9.17 2.21
CA PHE A 320 8.29 9.69 3.00
C PHE A 320 8.78 10.52 4.21
N ILE A 321 9.70 9.98 5.02
CA ILE A 321 10.24 10.72 6.18
C ILE A 321 11.00 11.97 5.76
N GLY A 322 11.79 11.90 4.68
CA GLY A 322 12.47 13.09 4.15
C GLY A 322 11.49 14.15 3.63
N TRP A 323 10.36 13.74 3.09
CA TRP A 323 9.31 14.64 2.62
C TRP A 323 8.56 15.33 3.77
N THR A 324 8.16 14.60 4.81
CA THR A 324 7.55 15.20 6.01
C THR A 324 8.49 16.23 6.64
N MET A 325 9.78 15.93 6.75
CA MET A 325 10.81 16.87 7.23
C MET A 325 10.87 18.15 6.38
N ARG A 326 10.83 18.04 5.04
CA ARG A 326 10.82 19.22 4.16
C ARG A 326 9.55 20.06 4.33
N ARG A 327 8.38 19.42 4.50
CA ARG A 327 7.11 20.14 4.69
C ARG A 327 7.09 20.94 5.99
N ARG A 328 7.64 20.41 7.09
CA ARG A 328 7.81 21.17 8.36
C ARG A 328 8.66 22.43 8.20
N GLY A 329 9.70 22.37 7.37
CA GLY A 329 10.59 23.51 7.13
C GLY A 329 10.06 24.52 6.10
N SER A 330 8.94 24.20 5.44
CA SER A 330 8.30 25.07 4.44
C SER A 330 7.09 25.84 4.99
N THR A 331 6.72 25.60 6.25
CA THR A 331 5.68 26.32 7.01
C THR A 331 6.29 27.36 7.92
#